data_AF-A0A7Y7ICP6-F1
#
_entry.id   AF-A0A7Y7ICP6-F1
#
_cell.length_a   1.000
_cell.length_b   1.000
_cell.length_c   1.000
_cell.angle_alpha   90.00
_cell.angle_beta   90.00
_cell.angle_gamma   90.00
#
_symmetry.space_group_name_H-M   'P 1'
#
loop_
_entity.id
_entity.type
_entity.pdbx_description
1 polymer ?
#
loop_
_entity_poly.entity_id
_entity_poly.type
_entity_poly.pdbx_seq_one_letter_code
_entity_poly.pdbx_strand_id
1 'polypeptide(L)'
;MPEAKRARSSELALSSKPVLPHIQSGRLRAIAVSGKERSSLLPTVPTVAESGHAGFDATFFETLMAPAGLPAPVVEKIQRDVRAALQATSIRSRLAEMDLRVEGNSSQDALTRSREDFAKSGTIAQKTKLQLD
;
A
#
# COMPACT_ATOMS: atom_id res chain seq x y z
N MET A 1 5.28 46.29 -21.98
CA MET A 1 5.71 44.92 -22.34
C MET A 1 4.96 43.94 -21.44
N PRO A 2 4.50 42.79 -21.98
CA PRO A 2 3.41 41.98 -21.41
C PRO A 2 3.85 41.02 -20.29
N GLU A 3 2.81 40.49 -19.62
CA GLU A 3 2.74 39.55 -18.51
C GLU A 3 3.64 38.30 -18.60
N ALA A 4 4.07 37.81 -17.43
CA ALA A 4 4.22 36.38 -17.20
C ALA A 4 3.81 36.03 -15.76
N LYS A 5 2.53 35.64 -15.60
CA LYS A 5 2.01 34.94 -14.42
C LYS A 5 2.79 33.64 -14.21
N ARG A 6 3.79 33.66 -13.33
CA ARG A 6 4.34 32.45 -12.71
C ARG A 6 3.39 32.00 -11.59
N ALA A 7 2.41 31.16 -11.91
CA ALA A 7 1.73 30.35 -10.90
C ALA A 7 0.97 29.18 -11.53
N ARG A 8 1.20 27.98 -10.95
CA ARG A 8 0.55 26.67 -11.16
C ARG A 8 1.31 25.68 -12.05
N SER A 9 2.50 25.29 -11.62
CA SER A 9 2.93 23.90 -11.81
C SER A 9 1.96 23.02 -11.00
N SER A 10 1.03 22.35 -11.67
CA SER A 10 0.24 21.29 -11.05
C SER A 10 1.13 20.07 -10.91
N GLU A 11 1.86 19.98 -9.81
CA GLU A 11 2.65 18.80 -9.48
C GLU A 11 1.70 17.70 -9.01
N LEU A 12 1.75 16.56 -9.70
CA LEU A 12 1.05 15.34 -9.34
C LEU A 12 2.07 14.38 -8.73
N ALA A 13 1.78 13.89 -7.52
CA ALA A 13 2.60 12.89 -6.86
C ALA A 13 1.72 11.72 -6.40
N LEU A 14 2.26 10.51 -6.52
CA LEU A 14 1.76 9.37 -5.76
C LEU A 14 2.34 9.47 -4.36
N SER A 15 1.52 9.39 -3.32
CA SER A 15 1.96 9.59 -1.95
C SER A 15 1.23 8.66 -1.00
N SER A 16 1.91 8.24 0.06
CA SER A 16 1.36 7.40 1.12
C SER A 16 0.69 8.25 2.21
N LYS A 17 0.20 7.61 3.28
CA LYS A 17 -0.56 8.22 4.39
C LYS A 17 -0.02 9.55 4.95
N PRO A 18 1.29 9.86 5.06
CA PRO A 18 1.77 11.12 5.65
C PRO A 18 1.16 12.39 5.03
N VAL A 19 0.61 12.32 3.82
CA VAL A 19 -0.07 13.45 3.17
C VAL A 19 -1.52 13.67 3.64
N LEU A 20 -2.11 12.75 4.40
CA LEU A 20 -3.51 12.83 4.83
C LEU A 20 -3.86 14.12 5.58
N PRO A 21 -3.04 14.64 6.53
CA PRO A 21 -3.32 15.94 7.14
C PRO A 21 -3.32 17.10 6.14
N HIS A 22 -2.54 17.00 5.06
CA HIS A 22 -2.51 18.01 4.01
C HIS A 22 -3.77 17.95 3.14
N ILE A 23 -4.30 16.75 2.87
CA ILE A 23 -5.60 16.57 2.21
C ILE A 23 -6.72 17.15 3.08
N GLN A 24 -6.74 16.80 4.37
CA GLN A 24 -7.76 17.27 5.33
C GLN A 24 -7.72 18.79 5.53
N SER A 25 -6.53 19.40 5.52
CA SER A 25 -6.36 20.86 5.58
C SER A 25 -6.71 21.59 4.27
N GLY A 26 -7.02 20.86 3.19
CA GLY A 26 -7.29 21.43 1.86
C GLY A 26 -6.05 21.90 1.09
N ARG A 27 -4.84 21.72 1.64
CA ARG A 27 -3.57 22.05 0.97
C ARG A 27 -3.25 21.11 -0.18
N LEU A 28 -3.73 19.87 -0.12
CA LEU A 28 -3.64 18.90 -1.20
C LEU A 28 -5.04 18.43 -1.60
N ARG A 29 -5.21 18.11 -2.87
CA ARG A 29 -6.42 17.49 -3.39
C ARG A 29 -6.12 16.05 -3.77
N ALA A 30 -6.72 15.10 -3.06
CA ALA A 30 -6.69 13.70 -3.47
C ALA A 30 -7.54 13.50 -4.73
N ILE A 31 -6.94 12.96 -5.79
CA ILE A 31 -7.63 12.74 -7.07
C ILE A 31 -8.11 11.30 -7.26
N ALA A 32 -7.33 10.34 -6.75
CA ALA A 32 -7.65 8.92 -6.77
C ALA A 32 -6.82 8.20 -5.70
N VAL A 33 -7.28 7.03 -5.25
CA VAL A 33 -6.48 6.07 -4.48
C VAL A 33 -6.04 4.92 -5.39
N SER A 34 -4.86 4.36 -5.12
CA SER A 34 -4.22 3.34 -5.97
C SER A 34 -4.57 1.89 -5.61
N GLY A 35 -5.35 1.68 -4.54
CA GLY A 35 -5.79 0.35 -4.13
C GLY A 35 -6.98 -0.16 -4.93
N LYS A 36 -7.27 -1.46 -4.81
CA LYS A 36 -8.44 -2.11 -5.43
C LYS A 36 -9.77 -1.53 -4.95
N GLU A 37 -9.80 -1.05 -3.72
CA GLU A 37 -10.96 -0.51 -3.04
C GLU A 37 -10.63 0.90 -2.52
N ARG A 38 -11.66 1.69 -2.26
CA ARG A 38 -11.50 3.02 -1.66
C ARG A 38 -10.90 2.89 -0.26
N SER A 39 -10.06 3.83 0.12
CA SER A 39 -9.56 3.93 1.48
C SER A 39 -10.70 4.33 2.43
N SER A 40 -10.78 3.68 3.59
CA SER A 40 -11.72 4.06 4.65
C SER A 40 -11.41 5.45 5.22
N LEU A 41 -10.17 5.94 5.06
CA LEU A 41 -9.75 7.28 5.45
C LEU A 41 -10.12 8.34 4.40
N LEU A 42 -10.42 7.93 3.16
CA LEU A 42 -10.79 8.80 2.04
C LEU A 42 -11.98 8.23 1.24
N PRO A 43 -13.15 7.99 1.86
CA PRO A 43 -14.25 7.23 1.25
C PRO A 43 -14.88 7.91 0.03
N THR A 44 -14.70 9.22 -0.11
CA THR A 44 -15.21 10.02 -1.25
C THR A 44 -14.24 10.09 -2.42
N VAL A 45 -12.99 9.63 -2.24
CA VAL A 45 -11.97 9.64 -3.29
C VAL A 45 -12.08 8.33 -4.08
N PRO A 46 -12.24 8.38 -5.42
CA PRO A 46 -12.40 7.17 -6.21
C PRO A 46 -11.11 6.36 -6.30
N THR A 47 -11.22 5.09 -6.65
CA THR A 47 -10.03 4.33 -7.08
C THR A 47 -9.61 4.75 -8.49
N VAL A 48 -8.37 4.44 -8.87
CA VAL A 48 -7.92 4.58 -10.27
C VAL A 48 -8.75 3.69 -11.20
N ALA A 49 -9.17 2.51 -10.73
CA ALA A 49 -10.03 1.60 -11.50
C ALA A 49 -11.42 2.19 -11.76
N GLU A 50 -12.03 2.85 -10.77
CA GLU A 50 -13.30 3.58 -10.91
C GLU A 50 -13.18 4.79 -11.85
N SER A 51 -11.97 5.30 -12.06
CA SER A 51 -11.67 6.47 -12.90
C SER A 51 -11.38 6.13 -14.36
N GLY A 52 -11.64 4.88 -14.79
CA GLY A 52 -11.53 4.44 -16.19
C GLY A 52 -10.37 3.50 -16.51
N HIS A 53 -9.61 3.08 -15.50
CA HIS A 53 -8.49 2.15 -15.67
C HIS A 53 -8.78 0.79 -15.02
N ALA A 54 -9.74 0.05 -15.58
CA ALA A 54 -10.17 -1.25 -15.06
C ALA A 54 -8.97 -2.18 -14.77
N GLY A 55 -9.00 -2.85 -13.61
CA GLY A 55 -7.94 -3.76 -13.17
C GLY A 55 -6.70 -3.07 -12.59
N PHE A 56 -6.66 -1.73 -12.51
CA PHE A 56 -5.57 -1.02 -11.86
C PHE A 56 -5.54 -1.34 -10.36
N ASP A 57 -4.38 -1.77 -9.88
CA ASP A 57 -4.09 -2.00 -8.48
C ASP A 57 -2.59 -1.83 -8.22
N ALA A 58 -2.24 -0.84 -7.39
CA ALA A 58 -0.90 -0.65 -6.86
C ALA A 58 -0.91 -0.68 -5.32
N THR A 59 -1.77 -1.52 -4.73
CA THR A 59 -1.72 -1.84 -3.30
C THR A 59 -0.36 -2.47 -2.97
N PHE A 60 0.36 -1.88 -2.02
CA PHE A 60 1.52 -2.51 -1.39
C PHE A 60 1.08 -3.31 -0.16
N PHE A 61 1.92 -4.24 0.29
CA PHE A 61 1.65 -5.05 1.47
C PHE A 61 2.86 -5.04 2.40
N GLU A 62 2.60 -5.27 3.67
CA GLU A 62 3.63 -5.45 4.70
C GLU A 62 3.68 -6.92 5.08
N THR A 63 4.89 -7.46 5.29
CA THR A 63 5.08 -8.86 5.69
C THR A 63 6.18 -8.98 6.73
N LEU A 64 6.00 -9.89 7.68
CA LEU A 64 7.04 -10.22 8.65
C LEU A 64 7.94 -11.30 8.07
N MET A 65 9.24 -11.00 7.98
CA MET A 65 10.26 -11.95 7.53
C MET A 65 11.16 -12.37 8.69
N ALA A 66 11.68 -13.58 8.61
CA ALA A 66 12.62 -14.12 9.58
C ALA A 66 13.77 -14.84 8.86
N PRO A 67 14.93 -15.04 9.51
CA PRO A 67 16.07 -15.71 8.89
C PRO A 67 15.75 -17.11 8.36
N ALA A 68 16.40 -17.48 7.25
CA ALA A 68 16.34 -18.84 6.74
C ALA A 68 16.93 -19.84 7.74
N GLY A 69 16.34 -21.03 7.83
CA GLY A 69 16.85 -22.12 8.69
C GLY A 69 16.36 -22.08 10.14
N LEU A 70 15.42 -21.20 10.49
CA LEU A 70 14.76 -21.26 11.80
C LEU A 70 14.11 -22.64 12.03
N PRO A 71 14.27 -23.25 13.22
CA PRO A 71 13.58 -24.50 13.55
C PRO A 71 12.07 -24.36 13.44
N ALA A 72 11.38 -25.39 12.92
CA ALA A 72 9.94 -25.38 12.72
C ALA A 72 9.13 -24.95 13.96
N PRO A 73 9.46 -25.40 15.20
CA PRO A 73 8.73 -24.97 16.39
C PRO A 73 8.81 -23.45 16.66
N VAL A 74 9.91 -22.80 16.25
CA VAL A 74 10.07 -21.34 16.39
C VAL A 74 9.21 -20.62 15.38
N VAL A 75 9.17 -21.09 14.13
CA VAL A 75 8.32 -20.55 13.07
C VAL A 75 6.85 -20.65 13.46
N GLU A 76 6.42 -21.80 13.96
CA GLU A 76 5.05 -22.03 14.43
C GLU A 76 4.67 -21.10 15.58
N LYS A 77 5.57 -20.92 16.56
CA LYS A 77 5.36 -19.98 17.66
C LYS A 77 5.19 -18.55 17.16
N ILE A 78 6.08 -18.07 16.29
CA ILE A 78 6.00 -16.72 15.71
C ILE A 78 4.67 -16.56 14.96
N GLN A 79 4.33 -17.52 14.11
CA GLN A 79 3.10 -17.48 13.32
C GLN A 79 1.85 -17.40 14.20
N ARG A 80 1.80 -18.20 15.28
CA ARG A 80 0.68 -18.18 16.24
C ARG A 80 0.59 -16.84 16.96
N ASP A 81 1.71 -16.34 17.48
CA ASP A 81 1.74 -15.12 18.29
C ASP A 81 1.39 -13.89 17.42
N VAL A 82 1.89 -13.82 16.18
CA VAL A 82 1.55 -12.78 15.20
C VAL A 82 0.07 -12.86 14.83
N ARG A 83 -0.47 -14.06 14.57
CA ARG A 83 -1.90 -14.23 14.28
C ARG A 83 -2.77 -13.70 15.42
N ALA A 84 -2.42 -14.04 16.66
CA ALA A 84 -3.14 -13.56 17.84
C ALA A 84 -3.07 -12.02 17.96
N ALA A 85 -1.88 -11.42 17.76
CA ALA A 85 -1.72 -9.97 17.77
C ALA A 85 -2.56 -9.27 16.69
N LEU A 86 -2.59 -9.81 15.47
CA LEU A 86 -3.39 -9.30 14.36
C LEU A 86 -4.90 -9.49 14.55
N GLN A 87 -5.34 -10.30 15.51
CA GLN A 87 -6.75 -10.41 15.90
C GLN A 87 -7.14 -9.39 16.98
N ALA A 88 -6.18 -8.78 17.69
CA ALA A 88 -6.48 -7.78 18.70
C ALA A 88 -7.06 -6.51 18.08
N THR A 89 -8.20 -6.06 18.59
CA THR A 89 -8.90 -4.85 18.10
C THR A 89 -7.99 -3.62 18.13
N SER A 90 -7.21 -3.44 19.18
CA SER A 90 -6.28 -2.30 19.31
C SER A 90 -5.26 -2.26 18.17
N ILE A 91 -4.71 -3.42 17.78
CA ILE A 91 -3.77 -3.54 16.66
C ILE A 91 -4.48 -3.26 15.34
N ARG A 92 -5.66 -3.85 15.13
CA ARG A 92 -6.47 -3.61 13.92
C ARG A 92 -6.84 -2.15 13.74
N SER A 93 -7.27 -1.48 14.81
CA SER A 93 -7.59 -0.04 14.81
C SER A 93 -6.35 0.78 14.46
N ARG A 94 -5.20 0.48 15.07
CA ARG A 94 -3.96 1.21 14.77
C ARG A 94 -3.50 1.03 13.33
N LEU A 95 -3.64 -0.18 12.78
CA LEU A 95 -3.35 -0.44 11.37
C LEU A 95 -4.34 0.29 10.45
N ALA A 96 -5.63 0.31 10.78
CA ALA A 96 -6.63 1.05 10.01
C ALA A 96 -6.37 2.57 10.00
N GLU A 97 -5.92 3.15 11.12
CA GLU A 97 -5.44 4.54 11.18
C GLU A 97 -4.22 4.80 10.27
N MET A 98 -3.50 3.72 9.91
CA MET A 98 -2.38 3.73 8.99
C MET A 98 -2.78 3.47 7.53
N ASP A 99 -4.08 3.33 7.24
CA ASP A 99 -4.62 2.84 5.95
C ASP A 99 -4.19 1.39 5.62
N LEU A 100 -3.79 0.64 6.65
CA LEU A 100 -3.42 -0.76 6.54
C LEU A 100 -4.59 -1.64 6.98
N ARG A 101 -4.77 -2.73 6.26
CA ARG A 101 -5.80 -3.73 6.57
C ARG A 101 -5.14 -5.08 6.79
N VAL A 102 -5.58 -5.75 7.85
CA VAL A 102 -5.05 -7.06 8.23
C VAL A 102 -5.63 -8.11 7.29
N GLU A 103 -4.76 -8.71 6.47
CA GLU A 103 -5.14 -9.82 5.59
C GLU A 103 -5.05 -11.20 6.28
N GLY A 104 -4.53 -11.26 7.51
CA GLY A 104 -4.72 -12.38 8.45
C GLY A 104 -4.31 -13.75 7.91
N ASN A 105 -3.06 -13.87 7.46
CA ASN A 105 -2.59 -14.95 6.60
C ASN A 105 -1.72 -15.99 7.35
N SER A 106 -1.54 -17.17 6.76
CA SER A 106 -0.52 -18.15 7.18
C SER A 106 0.88 -17.75 6.70
N SER A 107 1.95 -18.37 7.22
CA SER A 107 3.31 -18.16 6.69
C SER A 107 3.40 -18.57 5.21
N GLN A 108 2.63 -19.58 4.80
CA GLN A 108 2.53 -20.01 3.41
C GLN A 108 1.87 -18.94 2.53
N ASP A 109 0.81 -18.29 3.01
CA ASP A 109 0.15 -17.22 2.27
C ASP A 109 1.07 -16.00 2.14
N ALA A 110 1.81 -15.66 3.20
CA ALA A 110 2.81 -14.58 3.15
C ALA A 110 3.90 -14.87 2.11
N LEU A 111 4.36 -16.12 1.99
CA LEU A 111 5.30 -16.54 0.95
C LEU A 111 4.70 -16.45 -0.45
N THR A 112 3.47 -16.94 -0.63
CA THR A 112 2.74 -16.85 -1.91
C THR A 112 2.59 -15.39 -2.33
N ARG A 113 2.11 -14.53 -1.41
CA ARG A 113 1.92 -13.11 -1.68
C ARG A 113 3.23 -12.41 -2.06
N SER A 114 4.31 -12.73 -1.36
CA SER A 114 5.64 -12.17 -1.66
C SER A 114 6.14 -12.58 -3.04
N ARG A 115 5.91 -13.84 -3.45
CA ARG A 115 6.27 -14.32 -4.79
C ARG A 115 5.44 -13.65 -5.89
N GLU A 116 4.14 -13.54 -5.68
CA GLU A 116 3.23 -12.87 -6.63
C GLU A 116 3.62 -11.40 -6.85
N ASP A 117 3.90 -10.68 -5.77
CA ASP A 117 4.30 -9.28 -5.86
C ASP A 117 5.66 -9.12 -6.52
N PHE A 118 6.63 -9.96 -6.16
CA PHE A 118 7.94 -9.98 -6.83
C PHE A 118 7.82 -10.25 -8.34
N ALA A 119 6.98 -11.22 -8.74
CA ALA A 119 6.74 -11.53 -10.14
C ALA A 119 6.04 -10.39 -10.88
N LYS A 120 5.04 -9.76 -10.26
CA LYS A 120 4.35 -8.58 -10.82
C LYS A 120 5.32 -7.42 -11.01
N SER A 121 6.06 -7.06 -9.97
CA SER A 121 7.03 -5.96 -9.99
C SER A 121 8.15 -6.21 -10.99
N GLY A 122 8.68 -7.44 -11.07
CA GLY A 122 9.64 -7.84 -12.08
C GLY A 122 9.11 -7.71 -13.51
N THR A 123 7.86 -8.11 -13.75
CA THR A 123 7.20 -7.95 -15.05
C THR A 123 7.05 -6.48 -15.43
N ILE A 124 6.67 -5.63 -14.47
CA ILE A 124 6.56 -4.18 -14.69
C ILE A 124 7.93 -3.61 -15.05
N ALA A 125 8.96 -3.87 -14.23
CA ALA A 125 10.30 -3.36 -14.46
C ALA A 125 10.87 -3.77 -15.83
N GLN A 126 10.67 -5.03 -16.23
CA GLN A 126 11.08 -5.51 -17.55
C GLN A 126 10.34 -4.78 -18.69
N LYS A 127 9.01 -4.68 -18.60
CA LYS A 127 8.19 -4.02 -19.64
C LYS A 127 8.49 -2.53 -19.77
N THR A 128 8.78 -1.86 -18.66
CA THR A 128 9.08 -0.42 -18.64
C THR A 128 10.57 -0.13 -18.78
N LYS A 129 11.44 -1.15 -18.86
CA LYS A 129 12.90 -1.02 -18.85
C LYS A 129 13.40 -0.20 -17.65
N LEU A 130 12.75 -0.35 -16.50
CA LEU A 130 13.12 0.35 -15.27
C LEU A 130 14.36 -0.31 -14.67
N GLN A 131 15.36 0.51 -14.35
CA GLN A 131 16.57 0.10 -13.63
C GLN A 131 16.73 0.98 -12.40
N LEU A 132 17.17 0.36 -11.31
CA LEU A 132 17.73 1.07 -10.16
C LEU A 132 19.25 1.01 -10.34
N ASP A 133 19.93 2.12 -10.08
CA ASP A 133 21.38 2.29 -10.18
C ASP A 133 22.15 1.57 -9.05
#